data_AF-A0A954JRU5-F1
#
_entry.id   AF-A0A954JRU5-F1
#
_cell.length_a   1.000
_cell.length_b   1.000
_cell.length_c   1.000
_cell.angle_alpha   90.00
_cell.angle_beta   90.00
_cell.angle_gamma   90.00
#
_symmetry.space_group_name_H-M   'P 1'
#
loop_
_entity.id
_entity.type
_entity.pdbx_description
1 polymer ?
#
loop_
_entity_poly.entity_id
_entity_poly.type
_entity_poly.pdbx_seq_one_letter_code
_entity_poly.pdbx_strand_id
1 'polypeptide(L)'
;MLIYGGALFPALGFFDVYPMKFSWAADHFQYHADLSLFALFAAGLTLALQRWGGAKAMTGVAAALLLLCGVRTGLQGRHYQDEHALWTATTEANPQAWAAWQNLGQWTIEQGNPIEGERLFRHALDLQRDPVLLTSLAVLQ
;
A
#
# COMPACT_ATOMS: atom_id res chain seq x y z
N MET A 1 15.99 -14.24 -13.95
CA MET A 1 16.19 -13.19 -14.98
C MET A 1 15.20 -13.29 -16.14
N LEU A 2 14.92 -14.47 -16.73
CA LEU A 2 13.84 -14.60 -17.74
C LEU A 2 12.42 -14.37 -17.18
N ILE A 3 12.15 -14.81 -15.95
CA ILE A 3 10.88 -14.56 -15.25
C ILE A 3 10.70 -13.06 -14.91
N TYR A 4 11.80 -12.34 -14.68
CA TYR A 4 11.81 -10.89 -14.42
C TYR A 4 11.34 -10.09 -15.66
N GLY A 5 11.78 -10.48 -16.86
CA GLY A 5 11.36 -9.82 -18.11
C GLY A 5 9.90 -10.13 -18.49
N GLY A 6 9.43 -11.36 -18.27
CA GLY A 6 8.06 -11.77 -18.63
C GLY A 6 6.98 -11.12 -17.76
N ALA A 7 7.24 -10.94 -16.46
CA ALA A 7 6.31 -10.29 -15.53
C ALA A 7 6.23 -8.77 -15.71
N LEU A 8 7.27 -8.14 -16.27
CA LEU A 8 7.31 -6.70 -16.55
C LEU A 8 6.52 -6.30 -17.81
N PHE A 9 6.22 -7.25 -18.69
CA PHE A 9 5.67 -6.95 -20.01
C PHE A 9 4.29 -6.24 -19.97
N PRO A 10 3.34 -6.58 -19.08
CA PRO A 10 2.10 -5.82 -18.93
C PRO A 10 2.28 -4.48 -18.20
N ALA A 11 3.36 -4.34 -17.41
CA ALA A 11 3.63 -3.18 -16.55
C ALA A 11 4.40 -2.04 -17.25
N LEU A 12 4.86 -2.27 -18.49
CA LEU A 12 5.62 -1.30 -19.30
C LEU A 12 4.73 -0.22 -19.97
N GLY A 13 3.44 -0.14 -19.66
CA GLY A 13 2.58 0.96 -20.13
C GLY A 13 2.02 0.80 -21.55
N PHE A 14 1.97 -0.42 -22.08
CA PHE A 14 1.30 -0.68 -23.38
C PHE A 14 -0.24 -0.70 -23.29
N PHE A 15 -0.81 -0.75 -22.08
CA PHE A 15 -2.25 -0.66 -21.82
C PHE A 15 -2.52 0.28 -20.65
N ASP A 16 -3.49 1.18 -20.80
CA ASP A 16 -4.00 2.01 -19.70
C ASP A 16 -4.74 1.13 -18.68
N VAL A 17 -4.13 0.91 -17.52
CA VAL A 17 -4.76 0.20 -16.39
C VAL A 17 -5.11 1.21 -15.30
N TYR A 18 -6.33 1.13 -14.75
CA TYR A 18 -6.88 2.05 -13.72
C TYR A 18 -5.88 2.55 -12.64
N PRO A 19 -4.98 1.72 -12.05
CA PRO A 19 -3.99 2.18 -11.07
C PRO A 19 -3.00 3.26 -11.57
N MET A 20 -2.79 3.40 -12.88
CA MET A 20 -1.92 4.45 -13.46
C MET A 20 -2.46 5.87 -13.25
N LYS A 21 -3.75 6.02 -12.88
CA LYS A 21 -4.30 7.30 -12.41
C LYS A 21 -3.68 7.79 -11.09
N PHE A 22 -3.11 6.90 -10.28
CA PHE A 22 -2.63 7.21 -8.93
C PHE A 22 -1.10 7.16 -8.80
N SER A 23 -0.40 6.38 -9.63
CA SER A 23 1.08 6.38 -9.72
C SER A 23 1.54 5.93 -11.11
N TRP A 24 2.39 6.71 -11.77
CA TRP A 24 2.89 6.45 -13.13
C TRP A 24 3.96 5.36 -13.20
N ALA A 25 4.60 5.03 -12.09
CA ALA A 25 5.51 3.91 -12.01
C ALA A 25 4.72 2.68 -11.55
N ALA A 26 4.70 1.65 -12.39
CA ALA A 26 4.22 0.32 -12.03
C ALA A 26 5.15 -0.39 -11.01
N ASP A 27 5.80 0.37 -10.10
CA ASP A 27 6.58 -0.09 -8.94
C ASP A 27 5.77 -1.03 -8.05
N HIS A 28 4.45 -1.00 -8.17
CA HIS A 28 3.60 -2.02 -7.58
C HIS A 28 4.09 -3.42 -7.97
N PHE A 29 4.37 -3.74 -9.25
CA PHE A 29 4.78 -5.10 -9.62
C PHE A 29 6.20 -5.50 -9.22
N GLN A 30 6.97 -4.60 -8.60
CA GLN A 30 8.35 -4.85 -8.17
C GLN A 30 8.47 -5.95 -7.10
N TYR A 31 7.40 -6.26 -6.35
CA TYR A 31 7.42 -7.36 -5.37
C TYR A 31 7.74 -8.74 -5.96
N HIS A 32 7.49 -8.96 -7.26
CA HIS A 32 7.89 -10.20 -7.94
C HIS A 32 9.40 -10.29 -8.15
N ALA A 33 10.07 -9.16 -8.40
CA ALA A 33 11.53 -9.11 -8.57
C ALA A 33 12.24 -9.31 -7.22
N ASP A 34 11.70 -8.71 -6.17
CA ASP A 34 12.28 -8.78 -4.82
C ASP A 34 12.28 -10.21 -4.26
N LEU A 35 11.36 -11.08 -4.68
CA LEU A 35 11.35 -12.51 -4.30
C LEU A 35 12.70 -13.19 -4.56
N SER A 36 13.34 -12.85 -5.69
CA SER A 36 14.64 -13.42 -6.08
C SER A 36 15.78 -12.88 -5.22
N LEU A 37 15.70 -11.63 -4.79
CA LEU A 37 16.68 -11.02 -3.87
C LEU A 37 16.54 -11.58 -2.46
N PHE A 38 15.31 -11.78 -1.97
CA PHE A 38 15.07 -12.45 -0.68
C PHE A 38 15.58 -13.90 -0.68
N ALA A 39 15.39 -14.63 -1.78
CA ALA A 39 15.94 -15.98 -1.91
C ALA A 39 17.47 -16.01 -1.87
N LEU A 40 18.13 -15.07 -2.56
CA LEU A 40 19.59 -14.93 -2.53
C LEU A 40 20.10 -14.56 -1.14
N PHE A 41 19.42 -13.62 -0.47
CA PHE A 41 19.75 -13.22 0.90
C PHE A 41 19.60 -14.38 1.89
N ALA A 42 18.50 -15.15 1.80
CA ALA A 42 18.29 -16.32 2.62
C ALA A 42 19.36 -17.40 2.39
N ALA A 43 19.77 -17.62 1.14
CA ALA A 43 20.84 -18.54 0.81
C ALA A 43 22.19 -18.09 1.39
N GLY A 44 22.55 -16.80 1.23
CA GLY A 44 23.77 -16.23 1.80
C GLY A 44 23.79 -16.31 3.34
N LEU A 45 22.68 -15.98 3.98
CA LEU A 45 22.52 -16.07 5.43
C LEU A 45 22.64 -17.52 5.92
N THR A 46 22.04 -18.47 5.21
CA THR A 46 22.13 -19.90 5.53
C THR A 46 23.57 -20.40 5.43
N LEU A 47 24.28 -20.06 4.35
CA LEU A 47 25.68 -20.45 4.16
C LEU A 47 26.58 -19.84 5.24
N ALA A 48 26.38 -18.57 5.59
CA ALA A 48 27.13 -17.90 6.66
C ALA A 48 26.87 -18.53 8.05
N LEU A 49 25.61 -18.82 8.38
CA LEU A 49 25.24 -19.43 9.66
C LEU A 49 25.67 -20.89 9.77
N GLN A 50 25.67 -21.64 8.67
CA GLN A 50 26.25 -22.99 8.64
C GLN A 50 27.76 -22.98 8.83
N ARG A 51 28.45 -21.94 8.31
CA ARG A 51 29.90 -21.79 8.46
C ARG A 51 30.29 -21.50 9.92
N TRP A 52 29.55 -20.65 10.63
CA TRP A 52 30.00 -20.06 11.92
C TRP A 52 29.06 -20.25 13.13
N GLY A 53 27.78 -20.61 12.94
CA GLY A 53 26.76 -20.59 14.01
C GLY A 53 26.07 -21.92 14.32
N GLY A 54 26.14 -22.91 13.42
CA GLY A 54 25.48 -24.20 13.58
C GLY A 54 23.94 -24.11 13.65
N ALA A 55 23.28 -25.26 13.86
CA ALA A 55 21.82 -25.37 13.77
C ALA A 55 21.06 -24.48 14.79
N LYS A 56 21.60 -24.30 16.01
CA LYS A 56 20.97 -23.47 17.05
C LYS A 56 20.97 -21.97 16.70
N ALA A 57 22.03 -21.47 16.05
CA ALA A 57 22.06 -20.08 15.59
C ALA A 57 21.06 -19.86 14.46
N MET A 58 20.93 -20.81 13.54
CA MET A 58 19.90 -20.74 12.48
C MET A 58 18.48 -20.66 13.04
N THR A 59 18.14 -21.52 14.01
CA THR A 59 16.82 -21.48 14.65
C THR A 59 16.58 -20.17 15.39
N GLY A 60 17.61 -19.63 16.05
CA GLY A 60 17.52 -18.34 16.75
C GLY A 60 17.26 -17.17 15.80
N VAL A 61 18.00 -17.11 14.68
CA VAL A 61 17.81 -16.07 13.66
C VAL A 61 16.45 -16.19 13.00
N ALA A 62 16.01 -17.39 12.65
CA ALA A 62 14.69 -17.61 12.07
C ALA A 62 13.57 -17.17 13.04
N ALA A 63 13.66 -17.54 14.32
CA ALA A 63 12.69 -17.12 15.34
C ALA A 63 12.68 -15.60 15.53
N ALA A 64 13.84 -14.95 15.56
CA ALA A 64 13.94 -13.50 15.67
C ALA A 64 13.32 -12.77 14.46
N LEU A 65 13.58 -13.26 13.24
CA LEU A 65 12.96 -12.72 12.02
C LEU A 65 11.44 -12.89 12.03
N LEU A 66 10.94 -14.07 12.43
CA LEU A 66 9.49 -14.32 12.54
C LEU A 66 8.84 -13.40 13.57
N LEU A 67 9.45 -13.22 14.73
CA LEU A 67 8.97 -12.30 15.76
C LEU A 67 8.94 -10.85 15.25
N LEU A 68 10.02 -10.39 14.62
CA LEU A 68 10.09 -9.05 14.04
C LEU A 68 9.00 -8.84 12.99
N CYS A 69 8.86 -9.79 12.05
CA CYS A 69 7.80 -9.74 11.03
C CYS A 69 6.42 -9.75 11.67
N GLY A 70 6.17 -10.60 12.66
CA GLY A 70 4.89 -10.66 13.37
C GLY A 70 4.54 -9.35 14.06
N VAL A 71 5.50 -8.73 14.76
CA VAL A 71 5.32 -7.42 15.39
C VAL A 71 5.04 -6.34 14.35
N ARG A 72 5.82 -6.31 13.26
CA ARG A 72 5.65 -5.32 12.17
C ARG A 72 4.29 -5.46 11.50
N THR A 73 3.87 -6.68 11.18
CA THR A 73 2.55 -6.96 10.60
C THR A 73 1.44 -6.56 11.57
N GLY A 74 1.60 -6.84 12.86
CA GLY A 74 0.62 -6.43 13.88
C GLY A 74 0.48 -4.92 14.00
N LEU A 75 1.60 -4.18 14.02
CA LEU A 75 1.61 -2.72 14.05
C LEU A 75 1.01 -2.13 12.77
N GLN A 76 1.40 -2.65 11.60
CA GLN A 76 0.90 -2.20 10.31
C GLN A 76 -0.61 -2.49 10.16
N GLY A 77 -1.07 -3.65 10.66
CA GLY A 77 -2.46 -4.05 10.61
C GLY A 77 -3.40 -3.08 11.32
N ARG A 78 -2.91 -2.28 12.26
CA ARG A 78 -3.71 -1.24 12.94
C ARG A 78 -4.24 -0.18 11.97
N HIS A 79 -3.50 0.12 10.91
CA HIS A 79 -3.94 1.05 9.86
C HIS A 79 -5.00 0.45 8.94
N TYR A 80 -5.23 -0.85 8.97
CA TYR A 80 -6.21 -1.55 8.13
C TYR A 80 -7.37 -2.14 8.95
N GLN A 81 -7.54 -1.71 10.21
CA GLN A 81 -8.59 -2.24 11.10
C GLN A 81 -9.98 -1.83 10.62
N ASP A 82 -10.11 -0.62 10.08
CA ASP A 82 -11.33 -0.11 9.50
C ASP A 82 -11.01 0.89 8.38
N GLU A 83 -12.06 1.26 7.65
CA GLU A 83 -11.96 2.16 6.51
C GLU A 83 -11.49 3.57 6.91
N HIS A 84 -11.93 4.07 8.07
CA HIS A 84 -11.55 5.39 8.55
C HIS A 84 -10.06 5.45 8.93
N ALA A 85 -9.55 4.46 9.66
CA ALA A 85 -8.15 4.35 10.02
C ALA A 85 -7.25 4.25 8.79
N LEU A 86 -7.69 3.51 7.76
CA LEU A 86 -6.98 3.37 6.50
C LEU A 86 -6.85 4.70 5.76
N TRP A 87 -7.97 5.38 5.54
CA TRP A 87 -7.95 6.63 4.78
C TRP A 87 -7.30 7.77 5.56
N THR A 88 -7.46 7.81 6.88
CA THR A 88 -6.75 8.77 7.75
C THR A 88 -5.24 8.56 7.68
N ALA A 89 -4.76 7.32 7.81
CA ALA A 89 -3.33 7.04 7.67
C ALA A 89 -2.82 7.40 6.27
N THR A 90 -3.66 7.25 5.24
CA THR A 90 -3.31 7.60 3.86
C THR A 90 -3.20 9.12 3.67
N THR A 91 -4.09 9.92 4.25
CA THR A 91 -4.02 11.39 4.17
C THR A 91 -2.88 11.96 5.00
N GLU A 92 -2.53 11.33 6.13
CA GLU A 92 -1.34 11.69 6.91
C GLU A 92 -0.04 11.40 6.14
N ALA A 93 0.05 10.25 5.49
CA ALA A 93 1.23 9.85 4.72
C ALA A 93 1.33 10.60 3.37
N ASN A 94 0.20 10.87 2.72
CA ASN A 94 0.11 11.59 1.46
C ASN A 94 -1.08 12.56 1.46
N PRO A 95 -0.87 13.82 1.88
CA PRO A 95 -1.91 14.83 1.87
C PRO A 95 -2.48 15.16 0.50
N GLN A 96 -1.80 14.79 -0.60
CA GLN A 96 -2.27 15.03 -1.97
C GLN A 96 -3.10 13.86 -2.54
N ALA A 97 -3.32 12.80 -1.76
CA ALA A 97 -4.14 11.66 -2.18
C ALA A 97 -5.63 12.03 -2.19
N TRP A 98 -6.10 12.68 -3.26
CA TRP A 98 -7.48 13.13 -3.42
C TRP A 98 -8.51 12.01 -3.17
N ALA A 99 -8.20 10.77 -3.57
CA ALA A 99 -9.07 9.62 -3.35
C ALA A 99 -9.22 9.26 -1.86
N ALA A 100 -8.20 9.49 -1.02
CA ALA A 100 -8.31 9.25 0.41
C ALA A 100 -9.25 10.27 1.08
N TRP A 101 -9.15 11.55 0.68
CA TRP A 101 -10.07 12.60 1.12
C TRP A 101 -11.50 12.34 0.68
N GLN A 102 -11.70 11.80 -0.53
CA GLN A 102 -13.02 11.36 -0.99
C GLN A 102 -13.61 10.27 -0.09
N ASN A 103 -12.88 9.19 0.16
CA ASN A 103 -13.43 8.10 0.96
C ASN A 103 -13.66 8.51 2.42
N LEU A 104 -12.84 9.41 2.99
CA LEU A 104 -13.14 10.03 4.30
C LEU A 104 -14.42 10.88 4.27
N GLY A 105 -14.66 11.61 3.17
CA GLY A 105 -15.89 12.37 2.96
C GLY A 105 -17.13 11.46 2.96
N GLN A 106 -17.05 10.35 2.22
CA GLN A 106 -18.10 9.33 2.16
C GLN A 106 -18.38 8.73 3.54
N TRP A 107 -17.33 8.29 4.25
CA TRP A 107 -17.46 7.78 5.61
C TRP A 107 -18.13 8.79 6.55
N THR A 108 -17.80 10.07 6.43
CA THR A 108 -18.37 11.12 7.31
C THR A 108 -19.86 11.37 7.04
N ILE A 109 -20.29 11.22 5.78
CA ILE A 109 -21.72 11.28 5.41
C ILE A 109 -22.48 10.09 5.99
N GLU A 110 -21.91 8.88 5.91
CA GLU A 110 -22.50 7.66 6.46
C GLU A 110 -22.66 7.74 7.98
N GLN A 111 -21.76 8.45 8.66
CA GLN A 111 -21.83 8.73 10.10
C GLN A 111 -22.82 9.87 10.44
N GLY A 112 -23.56 10.40 9.46
CA GLY A 112 -24.59 11.40 9.65
C GLY A 112 -24.08 12.85 9.74
N ASN A 113 -22.84 13.12 9.32
CA ASN A 113 -22.28 14.47 9.25
C ASN A 113 -22.02 14.92 7.80
N PRO A 114 -23.09 15.23 7.04
CA PRO A 114 -22.96 15.58 5.62
C PRO A 114 -22.19 16.89 5.38
N ILE A 115 -22.20 17.83 6.35
CA ILE A 115 -21.49 19.11 6.23
C ILE A 115 -19.97 18.89 6.16
N GLU A 116 -19.45 18.05 7.04
CA GLU A 116 -18.03 17.72 7.05
C GLU A 116 -17.64 16.88 5.84
N GLY A 117 -18.51 15.96 5.40
CA GLY A 117 -18.30 15.20 4.16
C GLY A 117 -18.21 16.09 2.92
N GLU A 118 -19.08 17.10 2.81
CA GLU A 118 -19.01 18.08 1.73
C GLU A 118 -17.69 18.85 1.75
N ARG A 119 -17.21 19.26 2.93
CA ARG A 119 -15.91 19.93 3.09
C ARG A 119 -14.75 19.07 2.59
N LEU A 120 -14.77 17.77 2.92
CA LEU A 120 -13.76 16.81 2.49
C LEU A 120 -13.80 16.56 0.98
N PHE A 121 -15.00 16.47 0.38
CA PHE A 121 -15.14 16.38 -1.08
C PHE A 121 -14.65 17.62 -1.81
N ARG A 122 -14.95 18.82 -1.28
CA ARG A 122 -14.42 20.08 -1.84
C ARG A 122 -12.89 20.11 -1.79
N HIS A 123 -12.30 19.66 -0.67
CA HIS A 123 -10.84 19.57 -0.56
C HIS A 123 -10.25 18.56 -1.56
N ALA A 124 -10.87 17.40 -1.75
CA ALA A 124 -10.47 16.44 -2.77
C ALA A 124 -10.54 17.04 -4.19
N LEU A 125 -11.57 17.85 -4.47
CA LEU A 125 -11.77 18.52 -5.76
C LEU A 125 -10.71 19.59 -6.06
N ASP A 126 -10.22 20.27 -5.02
CA ASP A 126 -9.11 21.22 -5.13
C ASP A 126 -7.79 20.53 -5.50
N LEU A 127 -7.59 19.30 -5.01
CA LEU A 127 -6.41 18.48 -5.32
C LEU A 127 -6.47 17.89 -6.74
N GLN A 128 -7.64 17.35 -7.12
CA GLN A 128 -7.85 16.74 -8.42
C GLN A 128 -9.28 17.00 -8.89
N ARG A 129 -9.43 17.60 -10.08
CA ARG A 129 -10.75 17.71 -10.73
C ARG A 129 -11.13 16.38 -11.38
N ASP A 130 -11.67 15.47 -10.58
CA ASP A 130 -12.22 14.19 -11.05
C ASP A 130 -13.76 14.25 -11.16
N PRO A 131 -14.37 13.79 -12.28
CA PRO A 131 -15.82 13.72 -12.44
C PRO A 131 -16.57 12.95 -11.35
N VAL A 132 -15.91 11.97 -10.72
CA VAL A 132 -16.50 11.19 -9.62
C VAL A 132 -16.80 12.10 -8.42
N LEU A 133 -15.91 13.03 -8.10
CA LEU A 133 -16.08 13.98 -6.99
C LEU A 133 -17.25 14.94 -7.21
N LEU A 134 -17.44 15.37 -8.45
CA LEU A 134 -18.58 16.23 -8.82
C LEU A 134 -19.91 15.49 -8.65
N THR A 135 -19.93 14.20 -8.92
CA THR A 135 -21.12 13.35 -8.73
C THR A 135 -21.42 13.17 -7.25
N SER A 136 -20.39 12.92 -6.43
CA SER A 136 -20.53 12.80 -4.96
C SER A 136 -21.07 14.08 -4.31
N LEU A 137 -20.65 15.26 -4.78
CA LEU A 137 -21.21 16.54 -4.31
C LEU A 137 -22.66 16.77 -4.76
N ALA A 138 -23.02 16.35 -5.97
CA ALA A 138 -24.38 16.53 -6.49
C ALA A 138 -25.43 15.72 -5.73
N VAL A 139 -25.06 14.60 -5.11
CA VAL A 139 -25.96 13.75 -4.30
C VAL A 139 -26.29 14.38 -2.93
N LEU A 140 -25.51 15.38 -2.49
CA LEU A 140 -25.70 16.05 -1.20
C LEU A 140 -26.66 17.26 -1.27
N GLN A 141 -27.10 17.66 -2.47
CA GLN A 141 -28.00 18.80 -2.69
C GLN A 141 -29.47 18.37 -2.78
#